data_AF-W1YNS8-F1
#
_entry.id   AF-W1YNS8-F1
#
_cell.length_a   1.000
_cell.length_b   1.000
_cell.length_c   1.000
_cell.angle_alpha   90.00
_cell.angle_beta   90.00
_cell.angle_gamma   90.00
#
_symmetry.space_group_name_H-M   'P 1'
#
loop_
_entity.id
_entity.type
_entity.pdbx_description
1 polymer ?
#
loop_
_entity_poly.entity_id
_entity_poly.type
_entity_poly.pdbx_seq_one_letter_code
_entity_poly.pdbx_strand_id
1 'polypeptide(L)'
;IGMIVTSTLARGAVKLSKQKVIVKHLDAIQNFGAMDILCTDKTGTLTQDKIVLENHTDISGKTSERVLHSAWLNSHYQTGLKNLLDTAVLEGTDEESARSLA
;
A
#
# COMPACT_ATOMS: atom_id res chain seq x y z
N ILE A 1 -33.86 10.57 -27.28
CA ILE A 1 -32.69 11.12 -26.56
C ILE A 1 -32.27 10.21 -25.39
N GLY A 2 -33.19 9.78 -24.52
CA GLY A 2 -32.86 8.88 -23.40
C GLY A 2 -32.12 7.59 -23.78
N MET A 3 -32.51 6.91 -24.86
CA MET A 3 -31.83 5.69 -25.31
C MET A 3 -30.36 5.91 -25.75
N ILE A 4 -30.04 7.08 -26.31
CA ILE A 4 -28.67 7.40 -26.76
C ILE A 4 -27.76 7.59 -25.55
N VAL A 5 -28.23 8.33 -24.55
CA VAL A 5 -27.48 8.58 -23.31
C VAL A 5 -27.27 7.27 -22.55
N THR A 6 -28.31 6.46 -22.35
CA THR A 6 -28.20 5.16 -21.67
C THR A 6 -27.27 4.19 -22.40
N SER A 7 -27.35 4.11 -23.73
CA SER A 7 -26.45 3.27 -24.54
C SER A 7 -24.99 3.71 -24.41
N THR A 8 -24.75 5.03 -24.38
CA THR A 8 -23.39 5.59 -24.23
C THR A 8 -22.83 5.34 -22.83
N LEU A 9 -23.63 5.54 -21.78
CA LEU A 9 -23.23 5.24 -20.40
C LEU A 9 -22.99 3.75 -20.18
N ALA A 10 -23.82 2.88 -20.76
CA ALA A 10 -23.63 1.43 -20.72
C ALA A 10 -22.31 1.02 -21.39
N ARG A 11 -21.99 1.60 -22.56
CA ARG A 11 -20.70 1.38 -23.21
C ARG A 11 -19.53 1.92 -22.36
N GLY A 12 -19.73 3.04 -21.67
CA GLY A 12 -18.79 3.61 -20.71
C GLY A 12 -18.52 2.68 -19.52
N ALA A 13 -19.57 2.08 -18.95
CA ALA A 13 -19.45 1.11 -17.85
C ALA A 13 -18.63 -0.13 -18.28
N VAL A 14 -18.86 -0.65 -19.49
CA VAL A 14 -18.06 -1.76 -20.04
C VAL A 14 -16.60 -1.37 -20.22
N LYS A 15 -16.31 -0.13 -20.66
CA LYS A 15 -14.94 0.38 -20.76
C LYS A 15 -14.26 0.48 -19.39
N LEU A 16 -14.96 1.01 -18.38
CA LEU A 16 -14.47 1.15 -17.00
C LEU A 16 -14.21 -0.20 -16.33
N SER A 17 -15.05 -1.21 -16.60
CA SER A 17 -14.84 -2.59 -16.13
C SER A 17 -13.50 -3.18 -16.59
N LYS A 18 -13.10 -2.93 -17.84
CA LYS A 18 -11.77 -3.32 -18.36
C LYS A 18 -10.60 -2.61 -17.66
N GLN A 19 -10.87 -1.50 -16.97
CA GLN A 19 -9.92 -0.73 -16.17
C GLN A 19 -10.05 -1.03 -14.67
N LYS A 20 -10.63 -2.18 -14.30
CA LYS A 20 -10.83 -2.63 -12.91
C LYS A 20 -11.78 -1.73 -12.09
N VAL A 21 -12.68 -1.00 -12.75
CA VAL A 21 -13.71 -0.18 -12.08
C VAL A 21 -15.07 -0.87 -12.18
N ILE A 22 -15.73 -1.07 -11.05
CA ILE A 22 -17.08 -1.63 -10.99
C ILE A 22 -18.10 -0.49 -10.87
N VAL A 23 -18.90 -0.29 -11.92
CA VAL A 23 -19.97 0.72 -11.93
C VAL A 23 -21.29 0.06 -11.54
N LYS A 24 -21.85 0.42 -10.38
CA LYS A 24 -23.13 -0.10 -9.89
C LYS A 24 -24.34 0.64 -10.47
N HIS A 25 -24.19 1.93 -10.75
CA HIS A 25 -25.24 2.80 -11.30
C HIS A 25 -24.67 3.63 -12.46
N LEU A 26 -25.38 3.67 -13.60
CA LEU A 26 -24.86 4.30 -14.83
C LEU A 26 -24.72 5.83 -14.73
N ASP A 27 -25.57 6.47 -13.95
CA ASP A 27 -25.54 7.90 -13.62
C ASP A 27 -24.29 8.30 -12.83
N ALA A 28 -23.71 7.38 -12.04
CA ALA A 28 -22.45 7.61 -11.34
C ALA A 28 -21.29 7.96 -12.30
N ILE A 29 -21.35 7.51 -13.56
CA ILE A 29 -20.35 7.86 -14.58
C ILE A 29 -20.39 9.36 -14.90
N GLN A 30 -21.58 9.96 -14.94
CA GLN A 30 -21.72 11.40 -15.20
C GLN A 30 -21.21 12.22 -14.01
N ASN A 31 -21.59 11.83 -12.80
CA ASN A 31 -21.10 12.47 -11.57
C ASN A 31 -19.58 12.37 -11.48
N PHE A 32 -19.00 11.21 -11.80
CA PHE A 32 -17.55 11.01 -11.82
C PHE A 32 -16.85 11.87 -12.87
N GLY A 33 -17.46 12.05 -14.05
CA GLY A 33 -16.92 12.92 -15.11
C GLY A 33 -17.00 14.41 -14.80
N ALA A 34 -17.89 14.82 -13.88
CA ALA A 34 -18.09 16.21 -13.47
C ALA A 34 -17.51 16.54 -12.08
N MET A 35 -16.70 15.65 -11.49
CA MET A 35 -16.10 15.87 -10.17
C MET A 35 -14.95 16.88 -10.22
N ASP A 36 -14.96 17.83 -9.29
CA ASP A 36 -13.84 18.76 -9.05
C ASP A 36 -12.94 18.33 -7.87
N ILE A 37 -13.49 17.60 -6.90
CA ILE A 37 -12.79 17.19 -5.67
C ILE A 37 -12.96 15.68 -5.48
N LEU A 38 -11.83 14.98 -5.34
CA LEU A 38 -11.78 13.55 -5.03
C LEU A 38 -11.18 13.34 -3.63
N CYS A 39 -12.04 13.02 -2.67
CA CYS A 39 -11.59 12.54 -1.36
C CYS A 39 -11.29 11.04 -1.47
N THR A 40 -10.04 10.66 -1.22
CA THR A 40 -9.60 9.27 -1.22
C THR A 40 -9.07 8.91 0.17
N ASP A 41 -9.36 7.69 0.63
CA ASP A 41 -8.82 7.21 1.89
C ASP A 41 -7.33 6.84 1.74
N LYS A 42 -6.54 7.03 2.78
CA LYS A 42 -5.11 6.71 2.70
C LYS A 42 -4.90 5.20 2.68
N THR A 43 -5.44 4.51 3.68
CA THR A 43 -5.17 3.09 3.91
C THR A 43 -5.97 2.24 2.91
N GLY A 44 -5.28 1.41 2.13
CA GLY A 44 -5.93 0.54 1.14
C GLY A 44 -6.36 1.22 -0.16
N THR A 45 -6.14 2.55 -0.31
CA THR A 45 -6.25 3.21 -1.63
C THR A 45 -4.92 3.87 -2.05
N LEU A 46 -4.35 4.74 -1.22
CA LEU A 46 -3.07 5.37 -1.52
C LEU A 46 -1.87 4.53 -1.09
N THR A 47 -2.02 3.74 -0.02
CA THR A 47 -0.97 2.85 0.49
C THR A 47 -1.22 1.40 0.08
N GLN A 48 -0.13 0.65 -0.10
CA GLN A 48 -0.16 -0.76 -0.52
C GLN A 48 -0.29 -1.74 0.66
N ASP A 49 -0.66 -1.25 1.84
CA ASP A 49 -0.62 -2.02 3.11
C ASP A 49 0.72 -2.75 3.34
N LYS A 50 1.80 -2.18 2.79
CA LYS A 50 3.17 -2.68 2.90
C LYS A 50 3.99 -1.67 3.68
N ILE A 51 4.65 -2.14 4.73
CA ILE A 51 5.62 -1.35 5.49
C ILE A 51 7.02 -1.67 4.94
N VAL A 52 7.87 -0.66 4.84
CA VAL A 52 9.27 -0.77 4.40
C VAL A 52 10.13 -0.09 5.46
N LEU A 53 11.26 -0.72 5.80
CA LEU A 53 12.25 -0.12 6.67
C LEU A 53 13.01 0.97 5.90
N GLU A 54 12.83 2.23 6.32
CA GLU A 54 13.52 3.36 5.69
C GLU A 54 14.84 3.70 6.41
N ASN A 55 14.86 3.70 7.75
CA ASN A 55 16.02 4.07 8.56
C ASN A 55 16.05 3.31 9.90
N HIS A 56 17.25 3.08 10.43
CA HIS A 56 17.49 2.47 11.74
C HIS A 56 18.44 3.37 12.55
N THR A 57 17.90 4.11 13.52
CA THR A 57 18.64 5.17 14.22
C THR A 57 18.79 4.89 15.72
N ASP A 58 19.89 5.39 16.30
CA ASP A 58 20.09 5.41 17.74
C ASP A 58 19.32 6.55 18.43
N ILE A 59 19.48 6.68 19.75
CA ILE A 59 18.82 7.72 20.56
C ILE A 59 19.21 9.16 20.17
N SER A 60 20.29 9.34 19.41
CA SER A 60 20.75 10.64 18.90
C SER A 60 20.28 10.91 17.46
N GLY A 61 19.54 9.98 16.85
CA GLY A 61 19.05 10.08 15.47
C GLY A 61 20.09 9.69 14.43
N LYS A 62 21.24 9.13 14.82
CA LYS A 62 22.27 8.66 13.87
C LYS A 62 22.00 7.24 13.45
N THR A 63 22.27 6.92 12.19
CA THR A 63 22.17 5.54 11.68
C THR A 63 23.01 4.60 12.53
N SER A 64 22.41 3.48 12.95
CA SER A 64 23.04 2.54 13.87
C SER A 64 22.78 1.10 13.43
N GLU A 65 23.85 0.42 13.03
CA GLU A 65 23.80 -1.01 12.67
C GLU A 65 23.40 -1.90 13.85
N ARG A 66 23.79 -1.53 15.07
CA ARG A 66 23.42 -2.28 16.28
C ARG A 66 21.91 -2.32 16.49
N VAL A 67 21.23 -1.21 16.20
CA VAL A 67 19.76 -1.12 16.28
C VAL A 67 19.13 -2.02 15.22
N LEU A 68 19.62 -1.98 13.98
CA LEU A 68 19.16 -2.86 12.91
C LEU A 68 19.35 -4.32 13.26
N HIS A 69 20.54 -4.70 13.74
CA HIS A 69 20.85 -6.07 14.15
C HIS A 69 19.92 -6.57 15.26
N SER A 70 19.71 -5.74 16.29
CA SER A 70 18.81 -6.07 17.41
C SER A 70 17.36 -6.23 16.94
N ALA A 71 16.89 -5.34 16.07
CA ALA A 71 15.55 -5.43 15.49
C ALA A 71 15.39 -6.67 14.62
N TRP A 72 16.39 -6.99 13.79
CA TRP A 72 16.39 -8.17 12.95
C TRP A 72 16.35 -9.45 13.78
N LEU A 73 17.19 -9.58 14.81
CA LEU A 73 17.17 -10.73 15.71
C LEU A 73 15.80 -10.90 16.36
N ASN A 74 15.21 -9.81 16.86
CA ASN A 74 13.89 -9.83 17.45
C ASN A 74 12.84 -10.32 16.44
N SER A 75 12.79 -9.74 15.24
CA SER A 75 11.81 -10.11 14.21
C SER A 75 12.06 -11.50 13.61
N HIS A 76 13.31 -11.97 13.57
CA HIS A 76 13.67 -13.30 13.06
C HIS A 76 13.26 -14.41 14.02
N TYR A 77 13.55 -14.24 15.31
CA TYR A 77 13.27 -15.24 16.35
C TYR A 77 11.91 -15.08 17.02
N GLN A 78 11.15 -14.03 16.71
CA GLN A 78 9.80 -13.84 17.21
C GLN A 78 8.89 -15.02 16.80
N THR A 79 8.38 -15.75 17.79
CA THR A 79 7.51 -16.93 17.61
C THR A 79 6.02 -16.60 17.72
N GLY A 80 5.68 -15.36 18.10
CA GLY A 80 4.31 -14.87 18.18
C GLY A 80 3.70 -14.54 16.81
N LEU A 81 2.70 -13.67 16.81
CA LEU A 81 2.06 -13.21 15.57
C LEU A 81 3.00 -12.26 14.83
N LYS A 82 3.54 -12.70 13.68
CA LYS A 82 4.33 -11.83 12.81
C LYS A 82 3.46 -10.68 12.29
N ASN A 83 3.93 -9.46 12.46
CA ASN A 83 3.26 -8.27 11.94
C ASN A 83 4.04 -7.66 10.75
N LEU A 84 3.45 -6.66 10.10
CA LEU A 84 4.05 -6.01 8.92
C LEU A 84 5.38 -5.29 9.23
N LEU A 85 5.64 -4.91 10.49
CA LEU A 85 6.93 -4.34 10.90
C LEU A 85 8.02 -5.40 10.91
N ASP A 86 7.72 -6.59 11.45
CA ASP A 86 8.68 -7.70 11.47
C ASP A 86 9.09 -8.09 10.05
N THR A 87 8.13 -8.17 9.14
CA THR A 87 8.41 -8.40 7.72
C THR A 87 9.26 -7.28 7.12
N ALA A 88 8.96 -6.02 7.42
CA ALA A 88 9.73 -4.88 6.90
C ALA A 88 11.19 -4.87 7.36
N VAL A 89 11.44 -5.27 8.62
CA VAL A 89 12.81 -5.37 9.17
C VAL A 89 13.56 -6.54 8.52
N LEU A 90 12.91 -7.69 8.34
CA LEU A 90 13.53 -8.87 7.73
C LEU A 90 13.79 -8.68 6.22
N GLU A 91 12.94 -7.95 5.50
CA GLU A 91 13.18 -7.59 4.08
C GLU A 91 14.22 -6.49 3.92
N GLY A 92 14.46 -5.67 4.95
CA GLY A 92 15.36 -4.51 4.90
C GLY A 92 16.84 -4.84 5.00
N THR A 93 17.21 -6.09 5.33
CA THR A 93 18.62 -6.51 5.44
C THR A 93 18.78 -8.01 5.19
N ASP A 94 19.83 -8.39 4.48
CA ASP A 94 20.13 -9.79 4.21
C ASP A 94 20.59 -10.51 5.48
N GLU A 95 20.27 -11.80 5.61
CA GLU A 95 20.59 -12.58 6.81
C GLU A 95 22.10 -12.66 7.10
N GLU A 96 22.95 -12.72 6.06
CA GLU A 96 24.41 -12.74 6.20
C GLU A 96 24.95 -11.38 6.68
N SER A 97 24.42 -10.29 6.12
CA SER A 97 24.69 -8.92 6.54
C SER A 97 24.22 -8.68 7.97
N ALA A 98 23.02 -9.12 8.33
CA ALA A 98 22.50 -9.02 9.68
C ALA A 98 23.37 -9.79 10.67
N ARG A 99 23.78 -11.04 10.39
CA ARG A 99 24.60 -11.85 11.31
C ARG A 99 26.04 -11.36 11.46
N SER A 100 26.59 -10.69 10.44
CA SER A 100 27.97 -10.15 10.47
C SER A 100 28.11 -8.85 11.27
N LEU A 101 27.00 -8.22 11.67
CA LEU A 101 26.96 -7.01 12.50
C LEU A 101 27.09 -7.29 14.01
N ALA A 102 27.40 -8.54 14.39
CA ALA A 102 27.59 -9.01 15.77
C ALA A 102 29.00 -8.74 16.31
#